data_AF-A0A7C5ZIE2-F1
#
_entry.id   AF-A0A7C5ZIE2-F1
#
_cell.length_a   1.000
_cell.length_b   1.000
_cell.length_c   1.000
_cell.angle_alpha   90.00
_cell.angle_beta   90.00
_cell.angle_gamma   90.00
#
_symmetry.space_group_name_H-M   'P 1'
#
loop_
_entity.id
_entity.type
_entity.pdbx_description
1 polymer ?
#
loop_
_entity_poly.entity_id
_entity_poly.type
_entity_poly.pdbx_seq_one_letter_code
_entity_poly.pdbx_strand_id
1 'polypeptide(L)'
;MVRTVQRTLVCAGWDDYELLDTGGGAKLERFGDYVLARPDTQAIWQPRLVPDFWRAAHATFRRDAGEGGAWQCMPDMPRSWPMRWNGLSFRSELTSFRHTGVFPEQAEHWTWIDDTIRRAGRPVRMLDLFGYTGLASLVAARAGATVTYVDASRPAMAWARRNQELSGLTDRPIRWLLDDAGKFVAREKRRASEYDALVMDPPVFGRGPKGEIWRFGEHFPRLFAGAADLLSADPVLVLVNAYATEISPISLANVVADSLERRGGTLEFGELVLAPRRPGRHLPTGIYARWSPEPRQ
;
A
#
# COMPACT_ATOMS: atom_id res chain seq x y z
N MET A 1 -2.41 18.56 21.37
CA MET A 1 -2.73 17.12 21.49
C MET A 1 -3.31 16.67 20.17
N VAL A 2 -2.92 15.49 19.66
CA VAL A 2 -3.45 14.94 18.40
C VAL A 2 -4.90 14.50 18.61
N ARG A 3 -5.80 14.91 17.73
CA ARG A 3 -7.19 14.43 17.72
C ARG A 3 -7.26 13.09 17.00
N THR A 4 -7.82 12.07 17.64
CA THR A 4 -7.98 10.74 17.03
C THR A 4 -9.38 10.52 16.46
N VAL A 5 -9.48 9.94 15.26
CA VAL A 5 -10.75 9.60 14.60
C VAL A 5 -10.69 8.17 14.07
N GLN A 6 -11.57 7.29 14.54
CA GLN A 6 -11.67 5.95 13.99
C GLN A 6 -12.61 5.91 12.79
N ARG A 7 -12.14 5.40 11.64
CA ARG A 7 -12.93 5.31 10.41
C ARG A 7 -12.50 4.15 9.54
N THR A 8 -13.48 3.39 9.04
CA THR A 8 -13.25 2.41 7.98
C THR A 8 -13.19 3.12 6.62
N LEU A 9 -12.12 2.87 5.87
CA LEU A 9 -11.97 3.34 4.49
C LEU A 9 -12.40 2.24 3.53
N VAL A 10 -13.33 2.58 2.65
CA VAL A 10 -13.96 1.63 1.73
C VAL A 10 -13.58 2.00 0.30
N CYS A 11 -12.88 1.08 -0.38
CA CYS A 11 -12.54 1.20 -1.79
C CYS A 11 -13.53 0.39 -2.63
N ALA A 12 -14.33 1.06 -3.45
CA ALA A 12 -15.28 0.43 -4.37
C ALA A 12 -14.65 -0.01 -5.72
N GLY A 13 -13.33 0.11 -5.85
CA GLY A 13 -12.59 -0.11 -7.09
C GLY A 13 -12.67 1.04 -8.09
N TRP A 14 -12.05 0.87 -9.25
CA TRP A 14 -11.93 1.86 -10.32
C TRP A 14 -12.04 1.16 -11.69
N ASP A 15 -11.85 1.86 -12.80
CA ASP A 15 -12.10 1.30 -14.13
C ASP A 15 -11.34 0.00 -14.40
N ASP A 16 -10.09 -0.10 -13.97
CA ASP A 16 -9.29 -1.31 -14.16
C ASP A 16 -9.35 -2.27 -12.96
N TYR A 17 -10.09 -1.99 -11.89
CA TYR A 17 -10.23 -2.94 -10.78
C TYR A 17 -11.63 -3.03 -10.20
N GLU A 18 -12.09 -4.26 -9.98
CA GLU A 18 -13.36 -4.52 -9.32
C GLU A 18 -13.30 -5.79 -8.47
N LEU A 19 -13.79 -5.70 -7.23
CA LEU A 19 -14.13 -6.88 -6.44
C LEU A 19 -15.49 -7.41 -6.92
N LEU A 20 -15.52 -8.61 -7.48
CA LEU A 20 -16.74 -9.19 -8.06
C LEU A 20 -17.54 -9.99 -7.04
N ASP A 21 -16.87 -10.85 -6.28
CA ASP A 21 -17.49 -11.68 -5.24
C ASP A 21 -16.46 -12.15 -4.20
N THR A 22 -16.94 -12.52 -3.02
CA THR A 22 -16.12 -13.06 -1.94
C THR A 22 -16.88 -14.11 -1.16
N GLY A 23 -16.15 -15.11 -0.67
CA GLY A 23 -16.69 -16.16 0.19
C GLY A 23 -15.95 -17.48 -0.02
N GLY A 24 -16.25 -18.47 0.82
CA GLY A 24 -15.64 -19.80 0.73
C GLY A 24 -14.12 -19.78 0.89
N GLY A 25 -13.57 -18.78 1.60
CA GLY A 25 -12.14 -18.59 1.76
C GLY A 25 -11.43 -18.04 0.51
N ALA A 26 -12.16 -17.40 -0.40
CA ALA A 26 -11.63 -16.83 -1.64
C ALA A 26 -12.29 -15.50 -2.02
N LYS A 27 -11.67 -14.83 -2.98
CA LYS A 27 -12.16 -13.62 -3.65
C LYS A 27 -12.02 -13.74 -5.16
N LEU A 28 -13.00 -13.18 -5.87
CA LEU A 28 -13.07 -13.09 -7.31
C LEU A 28 -12.95 -11.61 -7.68
N GLU A 29 -11.95 -11.28 -8.50
CA GLU A 29 -11.56 -9.89 -8.76
C GLU A 29 -11.27 -9.70 -10.23
N ARG A 30 -11.64 -8.54 -10.78
CA ARG A 30 -11.23 -8.11 -12.12
C ARG A 30 -10.04 -7.16 -12.01
N PHE A 31 -9.01 -7.39 -12.82
CA PHE A 31 -7.84 -6.55 -13.04
C PHE A 31 -7.71 -6.29 -14.54
N GLY A 32 -8.08 -5.10 -15.00
CA GLY A 32 -8.20 -4.76 -16.42
C GLY A 32 -9.27 -5.65 -17.06
N ASP A 33 -8.87 -6.41 -18.09
CA ASP A 33 -9.74 -7.35 -18.79
C ASP A 33 -9.77 -8.75 -18.14
N TYR A 34 -8.91 -9.01 -17.15
CA TYR A 34 -8.72 -10.34 -16.60
C TYR A 34 -9.41 -10.51 -15.26
N VAL A 35 -10.01 -11.68 -15.06
CA VAL A 35 -10.69 -12.06 -13.82
C VAL A 35 -9.86 -13.12 -13.12
N LEU A 36 -9.52 -12.87 -11.86
CA LEU A 36 -8.67 -13.72 -11.03
C LEU A 36 -9.45 -14.24 -9.82
N ALA A 37 -9.30 -15.52 -9.52
CA ALA A 37 -9.75 -16.11 -8.26
C ALA A 37 -8.54 -16.33 -7.34
N ARG A 38 -8.58 -15.77 -6.13
CA ARG A 38 -7.48 -15.84 -5.17
C ARG A 38 -7.98 -16.26 -3.79
N PRO A 39 -7.16 -16.99 -3.01
CA PRO A 39 -7.50 -17.31 -1.62
C PRO A 39 -7.52 -16.04 -0.77
N ASP A 40 -8.49 -15.98 0.15
CA ASP A 40 -8.57 -14.95 1.18
C ASP A 40 -9.15 -15.56 2.46
N THR A 41 -8.33 -15.70 3.49
CA THR A 41 -8.68 -16.41 4.72
C THR A 41 -9.73 -15.69 5.56
N GLN A 42 -10.00 -14.41 5.28
CA GLN A 42 -11.01 -13.63 5.99
C GLN A 42 -12.42 -13.79 5.37
N ALA A 43 -12.51 -14.25 4.13
CA ALA A 43 -13.77 -14.44 3.41
C ALA A 43 -14.51 -15.73 3.83
N ILE A 44 -14.80 -15.88 5.12
CA ILE A 44 -15.38 -17.09 5.73
C ILE A 44 -16.89 -17.27 5.51
N TRP A 45 -17.54 -16.30 4.87
CA TRP A 45 -18.96 -16.36 4.48
C TRP A 45 -19.15 -17.12 3.17
N GLN A 46 -20.41 -17.34 2.76
CA GLN A 46 -20.72 -17.98 1.48
C GLN A 46 -20.64 -16.99 0.30
N PRO A 47 -20.07 -17.41 -0.86
CA PRO A 47 -20.12 -16.63 -2.10
C PRO A 47 -21.56 -16.33 -2.51
N ARG A 48 -21.78 -15.19 -3.19
CA ARG A 48 -23.11 -14.85 -3.73
C ARG A 48 -23.26 -15.25 -5.19
N LEU A 49 -22.19 -15.22 -5.97
CA LEU A 49 -22.21 -15.65 -7.35
C LEU A 49 -22.23 -17.17 -7.43
N VAL A 50 -22.93 -17.69 -8.45
CA VAL A 50 -22.97 -19.13 -8.71
C VAL A 50 -21.59 -19.66 -9.13
N PRO A 51 -21.29 -20.95 -8.90
CA PRO A 51 -19.96 -21.52 -9.14
C PRO A 51 -19.39 -21.36 -10.56
N ASP A 52 -20.25 -21.20 -11.58
CA ASP A 52 -19.80 -20.98 -12.96
C ASP A 52 -19.00 -19.69 -13.14
N PHE A 53 -19.36 -18.61 -12.45
CA PHE A 53 -18.59 -17.36 -12.51
C PHE A 53 -17.17 -17.54 -11.94
N TRP A 54 -17.04 -18.33 -10.88
CA TRP A 54 -15.75 -18.65 -10.28
C TRP A 54 -14.91 -19.58 -11.18
N ARG A 55 -15.55 -20.58 -11.83
CA ARG A 55 -14.89 -21.46 -12.81
C ARG A 55 -14.43 -20.72 -14.08
N ALA A 56 -15.12 -19.64 -14.44
CA ALA A 56 -14.80 -18.80 -15.58
C ALA A 56 -13.65 -17.80 -15.32
N ALA A 57 -13.04 -17.80 -14.13
CA ALA A 57 -11.87 -16.97 -13.86
C ALA A 57 -10.72 -17.31 -14.83
N HIS A 58 -10.09 -16.27 -15.38
CA HIS A 58 -8.96 -16.40 -16.31
C HIS A 58 -7.72 -17.00 -15.64
N ALA A 59 -7.53 -16.73 -14.34
CA ALA A 59 -6.53 -17.43 -13.54
C ALA A 59 -6.99 -17.65 -12.11
N THR A 60 -6.64 -18.81 -11.54
CA THR A 60 -6.92 -19.17 -10.14
C THR A 60 -5.61 -19.48 -9.42
N PHE A 61 -5.34 -18.81 -8.30
CA PHE A 61 -4.20 -19.14 -7.46
C PHE A 61 -4.56 -20.29 -6.51
N ARG A 62 -3.81 -21.40 -6.58
CA ARG A 62 -3.94 -22.53 -5.65
C ARG A 62 -2.77 -22.51 -4.69
N ARG A 63 -3.05 -22.54 -3.38
CA ARG A 63 -2.01 -22.72 -2.36
C ARG A 63 -1.61 -24.19 -2.32
N ASP A 64 -0.32 -24.43 -2.19
CA ASP A 64 0.17 -25.73 -1.73
C ASP A 64 0.03 -25.82 -0.21
N ALA A 65 0.31 -26.98 0.39
CA ALA A 65 0.25 -27.17 1.84
C ALA A 65 1.20 -26.27 2.67
N GLY A 66 2.02 -25.42 2.02
CA GLY A 66 2.94 -24.45 2.64
C GLY A 66 2.64 -22.99 2.26
N GLU A 67 3.68 -22.13 2.25
CA GLU A 67 3.54 -20.72 1.81
C GLU A 67 3.55 -20.52 0.29
N GLY A 68 3.87 -21.58 -0.45
CA GLY A 68 3.89 -21.59 -1.92
C GLY A 68 2.50 -21.74 -2.55
N GLY A 69 2.48 -21.64 -3.87
CA GLY A 69 1.31 -21.94 -4.68
C GLY A 69 1.60 -21.71 -6.15
N ALA A 70 0.61 -22.03 -6.98
CA ALA A 70 0.72 -21.89 -8.43
C ALA A 70 -0.56 -21.31 -9.03
N TRP A 71 -0.38 -20.59 -10.13
CA TRP A 71 -1.48 -20.08 -10.95
C TRP A 71 -1.94 -21.15 -11.93
N GLN A 72 -3.22 -21.52 -11.84
CA GLN A 72 -3.93 -22.28 -12.87
C GLN A 72 -4.53 -21.27 -13.84
N CYS A 73 -4.05 -21.24 -15.07
CA CYS A 73 -4.40 -20.22 -16.06
C CYS A 73 -5.19 -20.82 -17.22
N MET A 74 -6.12 -20.04 -17.77
CA MET A 74 -6.67 -20.29 -19.10
C MET A 74 -5.57 -20.15 -20.17
N PRO A 75 -5.67 -20.83 -21.33
CA PRO A 75 -4.62 -20.86 -22.35
C PRO A 75 -4.08 -19.49 -22.80
N ASP A 76 -4.95 -18.49 -22.92
CA ASP A 76 -4.59 -17.15 -23.44
C ASP A 76 -4.28 -16.12 -22.36
N MET A 77 -4.18 -16.52 -21.08
CA MET A 77 -3.88 -15.60 -19.98
C MET A 77 -2.43 -15.10 -20.08
N PRO A 78 -2.18 -13.78 -20.27
CA PRO A 78 -0.83 -13.27 -20.25
C PRO A 78 -0.26 -13.32 -18.83
N ARG A 79 1.07 -13.47 -18.72
CA ARG A 79 1.74 -13.40 -17.42
C ARG A 79 1.63 -12.03 -16.77
N SER A 80 1.60 -10.97 -17.57
CA SER A 80 1.47 -9.59 -17.09
C SER A 80 0.64 -8.75 -18.06
N TRP A 81 -0.09 -7.78 -17.53
CA TRP A 81 -0.95 -6.88 -18.30
C TRP A 81 -0.89 -5.45 -17.75
N PRO A 82 -1.19 -4.44 -18.59
CA PRO A 82 -1.26 -3.05 -18.12
C PRO A 82 -2.50 -2.82 -17.27
N MET A 83 -2.36 -1.90 -16.33
CA MET A 83 -3.41 -1.37 -15.46
C MET A 83 -3.26 0.14 -15.40
N ARG A 84 -4.37 0.82 -15.17
CA ARG A 84 -4.43 2.28 -15.09
C ARG A 84 -5.20 2.68 -13.85
N TRP A 85 -4.73 3.72 -13.19
CA TRP A 85 -5.45 4.38 -12.10
C TRP A 85 -5.24 5.88 -12.22
N ASN A 86 -6.33 6.64 -12.39
CA ASN A 86 -6.32 8.10 -12.43
C ASN A 86 -5.28 8.70 -13.40
N GLY A 87 -4.97 8.03 -14.52
CA GLY A 87 -3.95 8.47 -15.49
C GLY A 87 -2.52 7.96 -15.23
N LEU A 88 -2.22 7.32 -14.09
CA LEU A 88 -1.01 6.50 -13.95
C LEU A 88 -1.20 5.18 -14.68
N SER A 89 -0.14 4.72 -15.36
CA SER A 89 -0.11 3.41 -16.01
C SER A 89 0.96 2.54 -15.36
N PHE A 90 0.57 1.34 -14.96
CA PHE A 90 1.44 0.39 -14.26
C PHE A 90 1.14 -1.04 -14.74
N ARG A 91 1.92 -2.00 -14.28
CA ARG A 91 1.79 -3.41 -14.67
C ARG A 91 1.27 -4.25 -13.51
N SER A 92 0.28 -5.10 -13.79
CA SER A 92 -0.06 -6.24 -12.94
C SER A 92 0.50 -7.54 -13.53
N GLU A 93 0.82 -8.50 -12.69
CA GLU A 93 1.49 -9.75 -13.09
C GLU A 93 1.12 -10.93 -12.19
N LEU A 94 1.01 -12.12 -12.77
CA LEU A 94 0.93 -13.38 -12.04
C LEU A 94 2.32 -13.75 -11.50
N THR A 95 2.60 -13.35 -10.26
CA THR A 95 3.86 -13.70 -9.60
C THR A 95 3.86 -15.16 -9.13
N SER A 96 5.01 -15.67 -8.66
CA SER A 96 5.06 -16.97 -7.97
C SER A 96 4.30 -17.00 -6.63
N PHE A 97 3.78 -15.85 -6.20
CA PHE A 97 2.93 -15.70 -5.02
C PHE A 97 1.53 -15.23 -5.42
N ARG A 98 0.62 -15.13 -4.44
CA ARG A 98 -0.76 -14.65 -4.66
C ARG A 98 -0.88 -13.15 -5.01
N HIS A 99 0.20 -12.39 -4.90
CA HIS A 99 0.19 -10.95 -5.15
C HIS A 99 0.28 -10.66 -6.65
N THR A 100 -0.37 -9.58 -7.08
CA THR A 100 -0.52 -9.21 -8.50
C THR A 100 0.21 -7.91 -8.86
N GLY A 101 1.07 -7.40 -7.97
CA GLY A 101 1.81 -6.14 -8.19
C GLY A 101 1.08 -4.86 -7.79
N VAL A 102 -0.18 -4.98 -7.34
CA VAL A 102 -1.00 -3.86 -6.90
C VAL A 102 -1.89 -4.31 -5.73
N PHE A 103 -2.10 -3.39 -4.79
CA PHE A 103 -3.02 -3.52 -3.65
C PHE A 103 -4.17 -2.53 -3.85
N PRO A 104 -5.26 -2.95 -4.49
CA PRO A 104 -6.30 -2.03 -4.99
C PRO A 104 -6.95 -1.15 -3.93
N GLU A 105 -7.10 -1.68 -2.73
CA GLU A 105 -7.62 -0.96 -1.57
C GLU A 105 -6.83 0.32 -1.24
N GLN A 106 -5.56 0.40 -1.66
CA GLN A 106 -4.70 1.58 -1.46
C GLN A 106 -5.09 2.77 -2.33
N ALA A 107 -6.02 2.61 -3.28
CA ALA A 107 -6.53 3.70 -4.10
C ALA A 107 -7.10 4.87 -3.27
N GLU A 108 -7.70 4.59 -2.11
CA GLU A 108 -8.18 5.63 -1.19
C GLU A 108 -7.02 6.47 -0.63
N HIS A 109 -5.90 5.81 -0.32
CA HIS A 109 -4.68 6.49 0.12
C HIS A 109 -3.98 7.23 -1.02
N TRP A 110 -3.98 6.68 -2.23
CA TRP A 110 -3.41 7.36 -3.39
C TRP A 110 -4.17 8.65 -3.71
N THR A 111 -5.50 8.63 -3.68
CA THR A 111 -6.32 9.85 -3.81
C THR A 111 -5.94 10.87 -2.74
N TRP A 112 -5.86 10.43 -1.48
CA TRP A 112 -5.51 11.30 -0.36
C TRP A 112 -4.08 11.90 -0.48
N ILE A 113 -3.10 11.10 -0.91
CA ILE A 113 -1.72 11.56 -1.17
C ILE A 113 -1.70 12.60 -2.30
N ASP A 114 -2.34 12.33 -3.44
CA ASP A 114 -2.38 13.23 -4.60
C ASP A 114 -3.01 14.58 -4.22
N ASP A 115 -4.17 14.55 -3.57
CA ASP A 115 -4.88 15.75 -3.12
C ASP A 115 -4.07 16.57 -2.11
N THR A 116 -3.45 15.89 -1.13
CA THR A 116 -2.71 16.58 -0.06
C THR A 116 -1.46 17.26 -0.61
N ILE A 117 -0.71 16.58 -1.48
CA ILE A 117 0.50 17.14 -2.09
C ILE A 117 0.15 18.32 -3.01
N ARG A 118 -0.90 18.22 -3.83
CA ARG A 118 -1.34 19.33 -4.68
C ARG A 118 -1.78 20.55 -3.88
N ARG A 119 -2.45 20.33 -2.74
CA ARG A 119 -2.94 21.41 -1.87
C ARG A 119 -1.86 22.02 -0.97
N ALA A 120 -0.68 21.41 -0.87
CA ALA A 120 0.40 21.89 0.00
C ALA A 120 0.87 23.32 -0.35
N GLY A 121 0.72 23.74 -1.62
CA GLY A 121 1.09 25.09 -2.07
C GLY A 121 2.60 25.40 -1.99
N ARG A 122 3.42 24.39 -1.72
CA ARG A 122 4.88 24.47 -1.60
C ARG A 122 5.52 23.15 -2.06
N PRO A 123 6.85 23.13 -2.36
CA PRO A 123 7.55 21.87 -2.60
C PRO A 123 7.41 20.91 -1.42
N VAL A 124 7.13 19.64 -1.71
CA VAL A 124 6.98 18.55 -0.73
C VAL A 124 8.07 17.51 -0.97
N ARG A 125 8.83 17.17 0.07
CA ARG A 125 9.72 15.99 0.07
C ARG A 125 9.01 14.82 0.73
N MET A 126 8.76 13.75 -0.01
CA MET A 126 8.13 12.54 0.52
C MET A 126 9.15 11.42 0.72
N LEU A 127 9.09 10.75 1.87
CA LEU A 127 9.75 9.49 2.15
C LEU A 127 8.75 8.34 2.05
N ASP A 128 9.02 7.37 1.19
CA ASP A 128 8.22 6.14 1.00
C ASP A 128 9.05 4.93 1.45
N LEU A 129 8.68 4.33 2.57
CA LEU A 129 9.36 3.17 3.16
C LEU A 129 8.55 1.90 2.89
N PHE A 130 9.24 0.85 2.44
CA PHE A 130 8.63 -0.40 1.97
C PHE A 130 7.76 -0.17 0.72
N GLY A 131 8.26 0.65 -0.21
CA GLY A 131 7.45 1.19 -1.31
C GLY A 131 6.97 0.16 -2.36
N TYR A 132 7.41 -1.10 -2.30
CA TYR A 132 6.96 -2.19 -3.17
C TYR A 132 6.99 -1.84 -4.67
N THR A 133 5.89 -1.90 -5.42
CA THR A 133 5.82 -1.56 -6.84
C THR A 133 5.73 -0.05 -7.10
N GLY A 134 5.91 0.77 -6.06
CA GLY A 134 6.14 2.21 -6.13
C GLY A 134 4.90 3.05 -6.42
N LEU A 135 3.69 2.50 -6.33
CA LEU A 135 2.49 3.24 -6.73
C LEU A 135 2.28 4.51 -5.90
N ALA A 136 2.46 4.47 -4.58
CA ALA A 136 2.39 5.67 -3.73
C ALA A 136 3.46 6.72 -4.13
N SER A 137 4.70 6.28 -4.34
CA SER A 137 5.78 7.12 -4.88
C SER A 137 5.44 7.79 -6.22
N LEU A 138 4.85 7.06 -7.16
CA LEU A 138 4.47 7.60 -8.47
C LEU A 138 3.33 8.61 -8.37
N VAL A 139 2.34 8.34 -7.52
CA VAL A 139 1.25 9.26 -7.21
C VAL A 139 1.80 10.58 -6.69
N ALA A 140 2.67 10.52 -5.68
CA ALA A 140 3.29 11.70 -5.09
C ALA A 140 4.16 12.48 -6.08
N ALA A 141 5.00 11.79 -6.85
CA ALA A 141 5.87 12.41 -7.85
C ALA A 141 5.09 13.11 -8.97
N ARG A 142 3.97 12.52 -9.41
CA ARG A 142 3.05 13.12 -10.37
C ARG A 142 2.35 14.35 -9.78
N ALA A 143 1.99 14.32 -8.51
CA ALA A 143 1.40 15.45 -7.78
C ALA A 143 2.41 16.61 -7.55
N GLY A 144 3.70 16.38 -7.77
CA GLY A 144 4.76 17.39 -7.73
C GLY A 144 5.77 17.22 -6.59
N ALA A 145 5.69 16.15 -5.80
CA ALA A 145 6.65 15.89 -4.74
C ALA A 145 8.01 15.41 -5.28
N THR A 146 9.07 15.70 -4.52
CA THR A 146 10.35 14.99 -4.63
C THR A 146 10.29 13.77 -3.72
N VAL A 147 10.53 12.58 -4.26
CA VAL A 147 10.28 11.33 -3.56
C VAL A 147 11.59 10.59 -3.30
N THR A 148 11.78 10.15 -2.06
CA THR A 148 12.77 9.13 -1.71
C THR A 148 12.04 7.82 -1.47
N TYR A 149 12.24 6.85 -2.37
CA TYR A 149 11.69 5.50 -2.26
C TYR A 149 12.74 4.58 -1.62
N VAL A 150 12.32 3.74 -0.68
CA VAL A 150 13.16 2.73 -0.04
C VAL A 150 12.44 1.39 -0.01
N ASP A 151 13.10 0.36 -0.54
CA ASP A 151 12.65 -1.03 -0.43
C ASP A 151 13.85 -1.98 -0.35
N ALA A 152 13.69 -3.12 0.31
CA ALA A 152 14.75 -4.13 0.44
C ALA A 152 14.83 -5.09 -0.76
N SER A 153 13.79 -5.12 -1.59
CA SER A 153 13.62 -6.05 -2.71
C SER A 153 14.06 -5.44 -4.03
N ARG A 154 15.16 -5.95 -4.58
CA ARG A 154 15.64 -5.56 -5.92
C ARG A 154 14.58 -5.83 -7.01
N PRO A 155 13.86 -6.97 -7.02
CA PRO A 155 12.74 -7.18 -7.94
C PRO A 155 11.63 -6.13 -7.80
N ALA A 156 11.25 -5.76 -6.57
CA ALA A 156 10.21 -4.75 -6.35
C ALA A 156 10.63 -3.37 -6.87
N MET A 157 11.84 -2.93 -6.55
CA MET A 157 12.38 -1.66 -7.04
C MET A 157 12.50 -1.63 -8.58
N ALA A 158 12.89 -2.75 -9.20
CA ALA A 158 12.91 -2.86 -10.67
C ALA A 158 11.51 -2.72 -11.27
N TRP A 159 10.50 -3.34 -10.65
CA TRP A 159 9.10 -3.19 -11.04
C TRP A 159 8.62 -1.75 -10.87
N ALA A 160 8.95 -1.10 -9.75
CA ALA A 160 8.60 0.28 -9.48
C ALA A 160 9.16 1.25 -10.54
N ARG A 161 10.43 1.06 -10.94
CA ARG A 161 11.04 1.82 -12.05
C ARG A 161 10.33 1.56 -13.39
N ARG A 162 9.94 0.31 -13.66
CA ARG A 162 9.16 0.01 -14.86
C ARG A 162 7.80 0.69 -14.83
N ASN A 163 7.15 0.77 -13.67
CA ASN A 163 5.90 1.52 -13.51
C ASN A 163 6.11 3.03 -13.70
N GLN A 164 7.26 3.59 -13.29
CA GLN A 164 7.64 4.98 -13.56
C GLN A 164 7.71 5.25 -15.07
N GLU A 165 8.36 4.36 -15.83
CA GLU A 165 8.45 4.44 -17.28
C GLU A 165 7.07 4.34 -17.94
N LEU A 166 6.26 3.36 -17.54
CA LEU A 166 4.90 3.16 -18.07
C LEU A 166 4.00 4.36 -17.79
N SER A 167 4.18 5.03 -16.65
CA SER A 167 3.43 6.23 -16.28
C SER A 167 3.96 7.52 -16.94
N GLY A 168 5.05 7.46 -17.71
CA GLY A 168 5.66 8.63 -18.34
C GLY A 168 6.23 9.64 -17.33
N LEU A 169 6.75 9.14 -16.19
CA LEU A 169 7.25 9.97 -15.08
C LEU A 169 8.77 9.88 -14.91
N THR A 170 9.52 9.52 -15.95
CA THR A 170 10.98 9.34 -15.90
C THR A 170 11.74 10.64 -15.62
N ASP A 171 11.13 11.79 -15.90
CA ASP A 171 11.63 13.13 -15.60
C ASP A 171 11.34 13.57 -14.15
N ARG A 172 10.49 12.85 -13.42
CA ARG A 172 10.12 13.20 -12.05
C ARG A 172 11.21 12.81 -11.04
N PRO A 173 11.42 13.63 -9.99
CA PRO A 173 12.52 13.45 -9.05
C PRO A 173 12.22 12.35 -8.03
N ILE A 174 12.44 11.09 -8.42
CA ILE A 174 12.33 9.91 -7.55
C ILE A 174 13.71 9.30 -7.32
N ARG A 175 14.16 9.32 -6.06
CA ARG A 175 15.38 8.66 -5.61
C ARG A 175 15.07 7.23 -5.16
N TRP A 176 15.43 6.27 -5.99
CA TRP A 176 15.24 4.84 -5.74
C TRP A 176 16.38 4.24 -4.91
N LEU A 177 16.09 3.70 -3.73
CA LEU A 177 17.08 3.12 -2.83
C LEU A 177 16.75 1.66 -2.49
N LEU A 178 17.70 0.77 -2.77
CA LEU A 178 17.68 -0.61 -2.32
C LEU A 178 18.33 -0.69 -0.94
N ASP A 179 17.53 -0.68 0.13
CA ASP A 179 18.04 -0.61 1.50
C ASP A 179 17.10 -1.21 2.54
N ASP A 180 17.64 -1.46 3.73
CA ASP A 180 16.83 -1.75 4.91
C ASP A 180 16.26 -0.44 5.47
N ALA A 181 14.95 -0.40 5.72
CA ALA A 181 14.25 0.81 6.16
C ALA A 181 14.82 1.36 7.48
N GLY A 182 15.12 0.49 8.45
CA GLY A 182 15.68 0.91 9.74
C GLY A 182 17.08 1.49 9.62
N LYS A 183 17.96 0.86 8.84
CA LYS A 183 19.31 1.37 8.55
C LYS A 183 19.26 2.68 7.77
N PHE A 184 18.32 2.81 6.83
CA PHE A 184 18.08 4.05 6.10
C PHE A 184 17.69 5.19 7.02
N VAL A 185 16.64 5.00 7.83
CA VAL A 185 16.18 5.99 8.81
C VAL A 185 17.32 6.39 9.75
N ALA A 186 18.09 5.44 10.26
CA ALA A 186 19.23 5.73 11.13
C ALA A 186 20.33 6.57 10.46
N ARG A 187 20.57 6.39 9.16
CA ARG A 187 21.54 7.20 8.39
C ARG A 187 21.03 8.62 8.14
N GLU A 188 19.77 8.75 7.74
CA GLU A 188 19.15 10.05 7.47
C GLU A 188 19.04 10.90 8.75
N LYS A 189 18.81 10.28 9.91
CA LYS A 189 18.87 10.97 11.21
C LYS A 189 20.24 11.58 11.48
N ARG A 190 21.32 10.83 11.21
CA ARG A 190 22.70 11.35 11.34
C ARG A 190 23.01 12.48 10.36
N ARG A 191 22.29 12.55 9.25
CA ARG A 191 22.41 13.60 8.23
C ARG A 191 21.49 14.79 8.48
N ALA A 192 20.68 14.77 9.54
CA ALA A 192 19.62 15.75 9.78
C ALA A 192 18.75 15.99 8.53
N SER A 193 18.43 14.91 7.81
CA SER A 193 17.53 14.98 6.66
C SER A 193 16.09 15.10 7.13
N GLU A 194 15.28 15.81 6.37
CA GLU A 194 13.89 16.11 6.72
C GLU A 194 12.96 15.80 5.55
N TYR A 195 11.72 15.41 5.86
CA TYR A 195 10.68 15.05 4.90
C TYR A 195 9.35 15.69 5.32
N ASP A 196 8.62 16.22 4.35
CA ASP A 196 7.31 16.84 4.57
C ASP A 196 6.19 15.80 4.56
N ALA A 197 6.44 14.64 3.97
CA ALA A 197 5.48 13.55 3.87
C ALA A 197 6.16 12.22 4.18
N LEU A 198 5.51 11.36 4.97
CA LEU A 198 5.98 10.02 5.28
C LEU A 198 4.90 8.99 4.91
N VAL A 199 5.27 8.01 4.09
CA VAL A 199 4.46 6.82 3.79
C VAL A 199 5.25 5.59 4.21
N MET A 200 4.58 4.65 4.88
CA MET A 200 5.17 3.38 5.30
C MET A 200 4.17 2.25 5.09
N ASP A 201 4.61 1.17 4.44
CA ASP A 201 3.80 -0.06 4.25
C ASP A 201 4.59 -1.32 4.67
N PRO A 202 4.99 -1.42 5.96
CA PRO A 202 5.83 -2.51 6.42
C PRO A 202 5.07 -3.85 6.38
N PRO A 203 5.69 -4.94 5.92
CA PRO A 203 5.09 -6.27 5.97
C PRO A 203 5.04 -6.80 7.40
N VAL A 204 4.24 -7.84 7.67
CA VAL A 204 4.24 -8.52 8.99
C VAL A 204 5.61 -9.11 9.30
N PHE A 205 6.24 -9.72 8.29
CA PHE A 205 7.57 -10.29 8.34
C PHE A 205 8.31 -9.97 7.06
N GLY A 206 9.62 -9.76 7.15
CA GLY A 206 10.44 -9.44 5.99
C GLY A 206 11.92 -9.63 6.24
N ARG A 207 12.72 -9.39 5.20
CA ARG A 207 14.18 -9.37 5.30
C ARG A 207 14.77 -8.17 4.58
N GLY A 208 15.78 -7.56 5.19
CA GLY A 208 16.59 -6.52 4.55
C GLY A 208 17.52 -7.10 3.47
N PRO A 209 18.17 -6.24 2.65
CA PRO A 209 19.02 -6.69 1.54
C PRO A 209 20.22 -7.55 1.97
N LYS A 210 20.65 -7.47 3.22
CA LYS A 210 21.75 -8.25 3.79
C LYS A 210 21.26 -9.32 4.78
N GLY A 211 19.98 -9.65 4.75
CA GLY A 211 19.36 -10.67 5.59
C GLY A 211 18.93 -10.21 6.98
N GLU A 212 18.87 -8.89 7.23
CA GLU A 212 18.31 -8.32 8.45
C GLU A 212 16.88 -8.80 8.67
N ILE A 213 16.51 -9.24 9.86
CA ILE A 213 15.16 -9.75 10.14
C ILE A 213 14.22 -8.58 10.44
N TRP A 214 13.07 -8.54 9.77
CA TRP A 214 11.98 -7.63 10.06
C TRP A 214 10.77 -8.39 10.64
N ARG A 215 10.22 -7.88 11.74
CA ARG A 215 9.01 -8.37 12.41
C ARG A 215 8.21 -7.16 12.85
N PHE A 216 6.99 -7.00 12.34
CA PHE A 216 6.19 -5.81 12.57
C PHE A 216 5.97 -5.54 14.06
N GLY A 217 5.49 -6.53 14.82
CA GLY A 217 5.18 -6.36 16.25
C GLY A 217 6.38 -6.02 17.14
N GLU A 218 7.60 -6.37 16.72
CA GLU A 218 8.82 -6.13 17.50
C GLU A 218 9.52 -4.83 17.07
N HIS A 219 9.53 -4.52 15.78
CA HIS A 219 10.41 -3.48 15.22
C HIS A 219 9.66 -2.21 14.81
N PHE A 220 8.35 -2.29 14.54
CA PHE A 220 7.59 -1.15 14.04
C PHE A 220 7.62 0.08 14.97
N PRO A 221 7.40 -0.03 16.30
CA PRO A 221 7.42 1.15 17.17
C PRO A 221 8.74 1.93 17.11
N ARG A 222 9.88 1.23 17.14
CA ARG A 222 11.20 1.86 17.06
C ARG A 222 11.48 2.46 15.68
N LEU A 223 11.09 1.76 14.62
CA LEU A 223 11.25 2.27 13.25
C LEU A 223 10.42 3.55 13.06
N PHE A 224 9.14 3.52 13.45
CA PHE A 224 8.24 4.63 13.29
C PHE A 224 8.70 5.86 14.07
N ALA A 225 9.09 5.71 15.34
CA ALA A 225 9.65 6.81 16.12
C ALA A 225 10.87 7.44 15.43
N GLY A 226 11.78 6.61 14.90
CA GLY A 226 12.92 7.11 14.13
C GLY A 226 12.53 7.82 12.83
N ALA A 227 11.49 7.36 12.14
CA ALA A 227 11.00 7.99 10.92
C ALA A 227 10.25 9.30 11.22
N ALA A 228 9.53 9.38 12.34
CA ALA A 228 8.86 10.58 12.81
C ALA A 228 9.85 11.71 13.17
N ASP A 229 11.05 11.36 13.64
CA ASP A 229 12.16 12.31 13.85
C ASP A 229 12.69 12.91 12.53
N LEU A 230 12.39 12.29 11.38
CA LEU A 230 12.74 12.83 10.06
C LEU A 230 11.66 13.72 9.46
N LEU A 231 10.52 13.89 10.13
CA LEU A 231 9.47 14.81 9.65
C LEU A 231 9.95 16.25 9.84
N SER A 232 9.75 17.08 8.82
CA SER A 232 10.11 18.50 8.85
C SER A 232 9.31 19.23 9.95
N ALA A 233 9.58 20.53 10.13
CA ALA A 233 8.81 21.35 11.06
C ALA A 233 7.32 21.45 10.67
N ASP A 234 6.99 21.25 9.39
CA ASP A 234 5.67 21.45 8.82
C ASP A 234 5.23 20.27 7.93
N PRO A 235 5.11 19.04 8.48
CA PRO A 235 4.75 17.90 7.65
C PRO A 235 3.30 18.02 7.18
N VAL A 236 3.06 17.66 5.93
CA VAL A 236 1.74 17.71 5.29
C VAL A 236 0.96 16.41 5.44
N LEU A 237 1.65 15.27 5.58
CA LEU A 237 1.00 13.97 5.80
C LEU A 237 1.93 12.94 6.44
N VAL A 238 1.33 12.02 7.20
CA VAL A 238 1.94 10.74 7.57
C VAL A 238 0.93 9.64 7.28
N LEU A 239 1.37 8.55 6.67
CA LEU A 239 0.56 7.36 6.41
C LEU A 239 1.33 6.10 6.79
N VAL A 240 0.68 5.25 7.58
CA VAL A 240 1.12 3.89 7.82
C VAL A 240 0.01 2.94 7.44
N ASN A 241 0.32 2.00 6.55
CA ASN A 241 -0.51 0.84 6.25
C ASN A 241 0.03 -0.37 7.01
N ALA A 242 -0.80 -1.34 7.36
CA ALA A 242 -0.33 -2.64 7.81
C ALA A 242 -1.30 -3.76 7.43
N TYR A 243 -0.74 -4.83 6.88
CA TYR A 243 -1.47 -6.06 6.52
C TYR A 243 -1.43 -7.10 7.66
N ALA A 244 -1.20 -6.65 8.89
CA ALA A 244 -1.14 -7.46 10.10
C ALA A 244 -2.54 -7.64 10.69
N THR A 245 -3.33 -8.57 10.15
CA THR A 245 -4.74 -8.79 10.55
C THR A 245 -4.94 -9.19 12.02
N GLU A 246 -3.88 -9.60 12.70
CA GLU A 246 -3.91 -9.92 14.15
C GLU A 246 -3.75 -8.67 15.04
N ILE A 247 -3.41 -7.52 14.46
CA ILE A 247 -3.19 -6.28 15.19
C ILE A 247 -4.42 -5.39 15.02
N SER A 248 -4.94 -4.87 16.14
CA SER A 248 -6.03 -3.90 16.10
C SER A 248 -5.58 -2.58 15.47
N PRO A 249 -6.42 -1.91 14.65
CA PRO A 249 -6.12 -0.56 14.17
C PRO A 249 -5.90 0.44 15.32
N ILE A 250 -6.47 0.19 16.51
CA ILE A 250 -6.23 0.99 17.73
C ILE A 250 -4.77 0.87 18.17
N SER A 251 -4.20 -0.34 18.15
CA SER A 251 -2.80 -0.57 18.55
C SER A 251 -1.83 0.15 17.61
N LEU A 252 -2.11 0.12 16.30
CA LEU A 252 -1.34 0.89 15.32
C LEU A 252 -1.44 2.40 15.60
N ALA A 253 -2.65 2.90 15.84
CA ALA A 253 -2.89 4.31 16.12
C ALA A 253 -2.16 4.80 17.39
N ASN A 254 -2.11 3.99 18.45
CA ASN A 254 -1.38 4.33 19.67
C ASN A 254 0.12 4.54 19.40
N VAL A 255 0.75 3.61 18.67
CA VAL A 255 2.18 3.73 18.32
C VAL A 255 2.44 4.99 17.47
N VAL A 256 1.53 5.31 16.55
CA VAL A 256 1.65 6.51 15.72
C VAL A 256 1.46 7.78 16.54
N ALA A 257 0.45 7.80 17.42
CA ALA A 257 0.17 8.92 18.32
C ALA A 257 1.34 9.21 19.27
N ASP A 258 1.98 8.18 19.84
CA ASP A 258 3.13 8.33 20.76
C ASP A 258 4.27 9.18 20.14
N SER A 259 4.49 9.04 18.83
CA SER A 259 5.57 9.78 18.14
C SER A 259 5.11 11.13 17.56
N LEU A 260 3.80 11.38 17.44
CA LEU A 260 3.24 12.59 16.84
C LEU A 260 2.50 13.50 17.82
N GLU A 261 2.35 13.11 19.09
CA GLU A 261 1.53 13.81 20.10
C GLU A 261 1.78 15.33 20.17
N ARG A 262 3.06 15.71 20.08
CA ARG A 262 3.51 17.11 20.16
C ARG A 262 3.19 17.95 18.93
N ARG A 263 2.81 17.32 17.80
CA ARG A 263 2.56 18.00 16.52
C ARG A 263 1.11 18.50 16.36
N GLY A 264 0.19 18.11 17.25
CA GLY A 264 -1.24 18.43 17.08
C GLY A 264 -1.83 17.76 15.84
N GLY A 265 -2.87 18.32 15.23
CA GLY A 265 -3.50 17.77 14.03
C GLY A 265 -4.45 16.60 14.30
N THR A 266 -4.85 15.91 13.23
CA THR A 266 -5.81 14.80 13.28
C THR A 266 -5.15 13.50 12.83
N LEU A 267 -5.26 12.46 13.67
CA LEU A 267 -4.91 11.08 13.37
C LEU A 267 -6.18 10.28 13.08
N GLU A 268 -6.41 9.95 11.81
CA GLU A 268 -7.46 9.05 11.38
C GLU A 268 -6.89 7.62 11.30
N PHE A 269 -7.62 6.62 11.80
CA PHE A 269 -7.18 5.23 11.79
C PHE A 269 -8.35 4.27 11.65
N GLY A 270 -8.10 3.06 11.17
CA GLY A 270 -9.13 2.04 11.05
C GLY A 270 -8.78 0.94 10.07
N GLU A 271 -9.81 0.29 9.54
CA GLU A 271 -9.66 -0.76 8.54
C GLU A 271 -9.71 -0.19 7.13
N LEU A 272 -8.95 -0.82 6.24
CA LEU A 272 -9.03 -0.66 4.81
C LEU A 272 -9.85 -1.84 4.26
N VAL A 273 -10.85 -1.54 3.44
CA VAL A 273 -11.87 -2.50 3.02
C VAL A 273 -12.12 -2.37 1.53
N LEU A 274 -12.22 -3.51 0.85
CA LEU A 274 -12.72 -3.59 -0.51
C LEU A 274 -14.24 -3.80 -0.50
N ALA A 275 -14.96 -3.04 -1.33
CA ALA A 275 -16.37 -3.22 -1.57
C ALA A 275 -16.63 -3.58 -3.04
N PRO A 276 -17.53 -4.54 -3.31
CA PRO A 276 -18.00 -4.78 -4.67
C PRO A 276 -18.86 -3.60 -5.16
N ARG A 277 -18.79 -3.30 -6.46
CA ARG A 277 -19.62 -2.23 -7.09
C ARG A 277 -21.12 -2.56 -7.09
N ARG A 278 -21.44 -3.85 -7.04
CA ARG A 278 -22.79 -4.38 -6.91
C ARG A 278 -23.06 -4.74 -5.44
N PRO A 279 -24.34 -4.85 -5.00
CA PRO A 279 -24.64 -5.24 -3.62
C PRO A 279 -23.92 -6.51 -3.19
N GLY A 280 -23.02 -6.38 -2.21
CA GLY A 280 -22.17 -7.48 -1.76
C GLY A 280 -21.64 -7.25 -0.35
N ARG A 281 -20.64 -8.04 0.02
CA ARG A 281 -20.02 -7.96 1.35
C ARG A 281 -18.68 -7.22 1.25
N HIS A 282 -18.44 -6.36 2.23
CA HIS A 282 -17.15 -5.74 2.46
C HIS A 282 -16.10 -6.82 2.79
N LEU A 283 -14.92 -6.71 2.19
CA LEU A 283 -13.77 -7.57 2.46
C LEU A 283 -12.68 -6.74 3.15
N PRO A 284 -12.40 -6.99 4.43
CA PRO A 284 -11.26 -6.37 5.12
C PRO A 284 -9.94 -6.80 4.47
N THR A 285 -9.04 -5.85 4.22
CA THR A 285 -7.74 -6.12 3.59
C THR A 285 -6.56 -5.82 4.50
N GLY A 286 -6.67 -4.79 5.32
CA GLY A 286 -5.62 -4.36 6.25
C GLY A 286 -6.09 -3.24 7.16
N ILE A 287 -5.16 -2.68 7.91
CA ILE A 287 -5.39 -1.54 8.80
C ILE A 287 -4.53 -0.36 8.35
N TYR A 288 -4.91 0.84 8.77
CA TYR A 288 -4.14 2.05 8.50
C TYR A 288 -4.20 3.03 9.67
N ALA A 289 -3.22 3.92 9.69
CA ALA A 289 -3.22 5.14 10.49
C ALA A 289 -2.63 6.27 9.62
N ARG A 290 -3.38 7.36 9.46
CA ARG A 290 -2.96 8.53 8.69
C ARG A 290 -3.14 9.80 9.50
N TRP A 291 -2.12 10.64 9.52
CA TRP A 291 -2.12 11.92 10.22
C TRP A 291 -2.04 13.07 9.21
N SER A 292 -2.79 14.13 9.51
CA SER A 292 -2.72 15.41 8.80
C SER A 292 -2.60 16.57 9.81
N PRO A 293 -1.89 17.66 9.46
CA PRO A 293 -1.83 18.85 10.29
C PRO A 293 -3.22 19.50 10.40
N GLU A 294 -3.41 20.35 11.41
CA GLU A 294 -4.59 21.23 11.45
C GLU A 294 -4.61 22.15 10.23
N PRO A 295 -5.80 22.48 9.68
CA PRO A 295 -5.90 23.51 8.65
C PRO A 295 -5.27 24.81 9.15
N ARG A 296 -4.42 25.43 8.33
CA ARG A 296 -3.94 26.79 8.62
C ARG A 296 -5.13 27.74 8.50
N GLN A 297 -5.37 28.53 9.54
CA GLN A 297 -6.31 29.65 9.52
C GLN A 297 -5.84 30.73 8.55
#